data_AF-A0A7V9ZQW7-F1
#
_entry.id   AF-A0A7V9ZQW7-F1
#
_cell.length_a   1.000
_cell.length_b   1.000
_cell.length_c   1.000
_cell.angle_alpha   90.00
_cell.angle_beta   90.00
_cell.angle_gamma   90.00
#
_symmetry.space_group_name_H-M   'P 1'
#
loop_
_entity.id
_entity.type
_entity.pdbx_description
1 polymer ?
#
loop_
_entity_poly.entity_id
_entity_poly.type
_entity_poly.pdbx_seq_one_letter_code
_entity_poly.pdbx_strand_id
1 'polypeptide(L)'
;MKRLFTPAIVLLLLLNDATGLAQENNLQLTPSIMNQRYCAVNGNVDALQLTLSLRYTNTGRGKLILYKGNRLFYQMFISRSGEEAAARRNELRTTHSRYFDEQPEKIVASAPGRVFTILSPGDSYETRQIISVPVTRDGGKGIYNVSIGAGEHVLSVTSSTWYESQKIAQQLRERWRSRGFLWTNPLVSNSINFVVDENRAPIVCQ
;
A
#
# COMPACT_ATOMS: atom_id res chain seq x y z
N MET A 1 76.43 7.14 2.83
CA MET A 1 75.38 6.21 3.30
C MET A 1 74.09 7.01 3.55
N LYS A 2 73.14 6.98 2.61
CA LYS A 2 71.83 7.66 2.76
C LYS A 2 70.79 6.59 3.14
N ARG A 3 70.19 6.71 4.32
CA ARG A 3 69.10 5.85 4.78
C ARG A 3 67.78 6.39 4.24
N LEU A 4 67.08 5.56 3.47
CA LEU A 4 65.71 5.81 3.01
C LEU A 4 64.74 5.37 4.12
N PHE A 5 63.96 6.32 4.63
CA PHE A 5 62.80 6.07 5.49
C PHE A 5 61.58 5.81 4.61
N THR A 6 60.92 4.66 4.81
CA THR A 6 59.64 4.34 4.18
C THR A 6 58.52 4.58 5.20
N PRO A 7 57.51 5.41 4.92
CA PRO A 7 56.38 5.55 5.83
C PRO A 7 55.37 4.42 5.60
N ALA A 8 54.93 3.78 6.69
CA ALA A 8 53.84 2.82 6.68
C ALA A 8 52.51 3.57 6.56
N ILE A 9 51.76 3.28 5.49
CA ILE A 9 50.40 3.76 5.28
C ILE A 9 49.46 2.87 6.09
N VAL A 10 48.88 3.41 7.15
CA VAL A 10 47.81 2.78 7.92
C VAL A 10 46.50 2.99 7.16
N LEU A 11 45.98 1.92 6.55
CA LEU A 11 44.70 1.92 5.84
C LEU A 11 43.56 1.78 6.86
N LEU A 12 42.91 2.89 7.20
CA LEU A 12 41.67 2.91 7.98
C LEU A 12 40.52 2.39 7.10
N LEU A 13 40.11 1.14 7.31
CA LEU A 13 38.89 0.59 6.75
C LEU A 13 37.69 1.23 7.46
N LEU A 14 37.05 2.19 6.81
CA LEU A 14 35.72 2.66 7.16
C LEU A 14 34.73 1.52 6.87
N LEU A 15 34.32 0.80 7.91
CA LEU A 15 33.14 -0.04 7.88
C LEU A 15 31.93 0.87 7.70
N ASN A 16 31.51 1.08 6.45
CA ASN A 16 30.20 1.63 6.17
C ASN A 16 29.16 0.61 6.64
N ASP A 17 28.51 0.89 7.77
CA ASP A 17 27.29 0.24 8.21
C ASP A 17 26.17 0.50 7.18
N ALA A 18 26.17 -0.28 6.11
CA ALA A 18 25.16 -0.29 5.06
C ALA A 18 23.91 -1.10 5.46
N THR A 19 23.52 -1.07 6.73
CA THR A 19 22.36 -1.82 7.25
C THR A 19 21.05 -1.02 7.23
N GLY A 20 21.08 0.25 6.85
CA GLY A 20 19.90 1.14 6.92
C GLY A 20 18.94 1.13 5.72
N LEU A 21 19.34 0.64 4.54
CA LEU A 21 18.55 0.76 3.30
C LEU A 21 18.02 -0.57 2.74
N ALA A 22 18.45 -1.71 3.28
CA ALA A 22 18.03 -3.03 2.79
C ALA A 22 16.65 -3.49 3.30
N GLN A 23 15.93 -2.66 4.05
CA GLN A 23 14.69 -3.04 4.72
C GLN A 23 13.41 -2.66 3.95
N GLU A 24 13.51 -1.97 2.81
CA GLU A 24 12.33 -1.44 2.11
C GLU A 24 11.48 -2.49 1.37
N ASN A 25 11.97 -3.72 1.16
CA ASN A 25 11.28 -4.73 0.32
C ASN A 25 10.86 -6.02 1.04
N ASN A 26 10.69 -5.96 2.37
CA ASN A 26 10.37 -7.17 3.17
C ASN A 26 8.87 -7.44 3.33
N LEU A 27 8.01 -6.52 2.86
CA LEU A 27 6.56 -6.69 2.87
C LEU A 27 6.02 -6.37 1.49
N GLN A 28 5.24 -7.28 0.92
CA GLN A 28 4.61 -7.13 -0.38
C GLN A 28 3.09 -7.04 -0.22
N LEU A 29 2.45 -6.16 -1.00
CA LEU A 29 0.98 -6.06 -1.08
C LEU A 29 0.52 -6.55 -2.45
N THR A 30 -0.25 -7.64 -2.46
CA THR A 30 -0.84 -8.19 -3.68
C THR A 30 -2.36 -8.03 -3.60
N PRO A 31 -2.96 -7.20 -4.47
CA PRO A 31 -4.39 -7.06 -4.53
C PRO A 31 -4.99 -8.13 -5.47
N SER A 32 -6.26 -8.46 -5.27
CA SER A 32 -7.07 -9.20 -6.23
C SER A 32 -8.51 -8.69 -6.21
N ILE A 33 -9.17 -8.74 -7.37
CA ILE A 33 -10.57 -8.30 -7.48
C ILE A 33 -11.45 -9.49 -7.15
N MET A 34 -12.23 -9.36 -6.07
CA MET A 34 -13.20 -10.35 -5.65
C MET A 34 -14.56 -10.14 -6.30
N ASN A 35 -14.97 -8.89 -6.50
CA ASN A 35 -16.26 -8.53 -7.05
C ASN A 35 -16.20 -7.17 -7.73
N GLN A 36 -17.01 -7.00 -8.77
CA GLN A 36 -17.17 -5.79 -9.54
C GLN A 36 -18.67 -5.50 -9.71
N ARG A 37 -19.12 -4.29 -9.35
CA ARG A 37 -20.51 -3.86 -9.58
C ARG A 37 -20.58 -2.37 -9.91
N TYR A 38 -21.60 -1.98 -10.65
CA TYR A 38 -21.84 -0.59 -11.04
C TYR A 38 -22.97 0.01 -10.22
N CYS A 39 -22.75 1.21 -9.72
CA CYS A 39 -23.69 1.97 -8.92
C CYS A 39 -24.09 3.23 -9.67
N ALA A 40 -25.40 3.48 -9.79
CA ALA A 40 -25.88 4.75 -10.31
C ALA A 40 -25.57 5.86 -9.29
N VAL A 41 -24.84 6.90 -9.69
CA VAL A 41 -24.52 8.06 -8.83
C VAL A 41 -25.28 9.30 -9.28
N ASN A 42 -25.12 9.71 -10.54
CA ASN A 42 -25.84 10.85 -11.12
C ASN A 42 -26.11 10.64 -12.62
N GLY A 43 -26.54 11.68 -13.34
CA GLY A 43 -26.95 11.61 -14.75
C GLY A 43 -25.86 11.19 -15.75
N ASN A 44 -24.58 11.40 -15.46
CA ASN A 44 -23.49 11.17 -16.43
C ASN A 44 -22.34 10.32 -15.86
N VAL A 45 -22.38 9.98 -14.58
CA VAL A 45 -21.33 9.23 -13.89
C VAL A 45 -21.95 8.09 -13.08
N ASP A 46 -21.38 6.91 -13.26
CA ASP A 46 -21.61 5.76 -12.38
C ASP A 46 -20.38 5.59 -11.47
N ALA A 47 -20.57 4.87 -10.37
CA ALA A 47 -19.48 4.39 -9.54
C ALA A 47 -19.26 2.91 -9.79
N LEU A 48 -18.09 2.55 -10.30
CA LEU A 48 -17.61 1.18 -10.30
C LEU A 48 -17.09 0.82 -8.91
N GLN A 49 -17.84 -0.01 -8.18
CA GLN A 49 -17.41 -0.55 -6.91
C GLN A 49 -16.62 -1.84 -7.12
N LEU A 50 -15.36 -1.81 -6.68
CA LEU A 50 -14.48 -2.97 -6.66
C LEU A 50 -14.33 -3.46 -5.22
N THR A 51 -14.65 -4.72 -4.97
CA THR A 51 -14.29 -5.41 -3.73
C THR A 51 -12.94 -6.07 -3.94
N LEU A 52 -11.93 -5.57 -3.23
CA LEU A 52 -10.56 -6.07 -3.30
C LEU A 52 -10.26 -6.98 -2.12
N SER A 53 -9.58 -8.10 -2.38
CA SER A 53 -8.78 -8.79 -1.37
C SER A 53 -7.36 -8.22 -1.41
N LEU A 54 -6.84 -7.82 -0.25
CA LEU A 54 -5.51 -7.25 -0.10
C LEU A 54 -4.67 -8.23 0.74
N ARG A 55 -3.71 -8.90 0.09
CA ARG A 55 -2.80 -9.84 0.74
C ARG A 55 -1.45 -9.17 1.02
N TYR A 56 -1.10 -9.10 2.29
CA TYR A 56 0.21 -8.65 2.78
C TYR A 56 1.07 -9.88 3.04
N THR A 57 2.21 -10.00 2.38
CA THR A 57 3.12 -11.15 2.49
C THR A 57 4.48 -10.70 2.97
N ASN A 58 4.98 -11.32 4.05
CA ASN A 58 6.34 -11.07 4.51
C ASN A 58 7.33 -11.81 3.62
N THR A 59 7.99 -11.09 2.72
CA THR A 59 9.01 -11.59 1.80
C THR A 59 10.41 -11.52 2.40
N GLY A 60 10.54 -10.93 3.59
CA GLY A 60 11.80 -10.80 4.32
C GLY A 60 12.18 -12.05 5.12
N ARG A 61 13.29 -11.93 5.84
CA ARG A 61 13.85 -13.02 6.69
C ARG A 61 13.47 -12.90 8.17
N GLY A 62 12.97 -11.74 8.59
CA GLY A 62 12.60 -11.47 9.98
C GLY A 62 11.10 -11.44 10.19
N LYS A 63 10.64 -11.60 11.44
CA LYS A 63 9.23 -11.39 11.78
C LYS A 63 8.84 -9.93 11.61
N LEU A 64 7.72 -9.67 10.95
CA LEU A 64 7.13 -8.35 10.81
C LEU A 64 5.90 -8.23 11.69
N ILE A 65 5.72 -7.08 12.34
CA ILE A 65 4.53 -6.73 13.08
C ILE A 65 3.77 -5.72 12.22
N LEU A 66 2.57 -6.09 11.79
CA LEU A 66 1.72 -5.26 10.92
C LEU A 66 0.47 -4.86 11.69
N TYR A 67 0.13 -3.57 11.66
CA TYR A 67 -1.15 -3.10 12.16
C TYR A 67 -2.27 -3.59 11.22
N LYS A 68 -3.23 -4.31 11.79
CA LYS A 68 -4.41 -4.85 11.08
C LYS A 68 -5.72 -4.27 11.57
N GLY A 69 -5.67 -3.24 12.42
CA GLY A 69 -6.86 -2.57 12.91
C GLY A 69 -7.56 -1.76 11.82
N ASN A 70 -8.25 -0.68 12.21
CA ASN A 70 -9.12 0.10 11.34
C ASN A 70 -8.53 0.30 9.94
N ARG A 71 -9.33 -0.05 8.91
CA ARG A 71 -8.99 0.01 7.48
C ARG A 71 -8.33 1.35 7.15
N LEU A 72 -7.00 1.38 7.06
CA LEU A 72 -6.26 2.62 6.96
C LEU A 72 -6.50 3.35 5.63
N PHE A 73 -6.03 4.60 5.56
CA PHE A 73 -6.03 5.42 4.36
C PHE A 73 -5.47 4.65 3.15
N TYR A 74 -6.10 4.85 1.99
CA TYR A 74 -5.58 4.34 0.74
C TYR A 74 -5.60 5.41 -0.35
N GLN A 75 -4.60 5.32 -1.22
CA GLN A 75 -4.60 6.03 -2.50
C GLN A 75 -4.81 5.00 -3.59
N MET A 76 -5.57 5.36 -4.62
CA MET A 76 -5.69 4.55 -5.83
C MET A 76 -5.17 5.33 -7.02
N PHE A 77 -4.47 4.60 -7.88
CA PHE A 77 -3.87 5.09 -9.11
C PHE A 77 -4.37 4.18 -10.24
N ILE A 78 -4.97 4.80 -11.24
CA ILE A 78 -5.52 4.09 -12.40
C ILE A 78 -4.85 4.62 -13.66
N SER A 79 -4.35 3.69 -14.46
CA SER A 79 -3.71 3.92 -15.75
C SER A 79 -4.42 3.12 -16.83
N ARG A 80 -4.32 3.56 -18.08
CA ARG A 80 -4.93 2.86 -19.24
C ARG A 80 -4.26 1.54 -19.59
N SER A 81 -2.99 1.37 -19.22
CA SER A 81 -2.20 0.19 -19.56
C SER A 81 -1.08 -0.03 -18.55
N GLY A 82 -0.47 -1.22 -18.61
CA GLY A 82 0.69 -1.54 -17.78
C GLY A 82 1.89 -0.65 -18.07
N GLU A 83 2.08 -0.23 -19.32
CA GLU A 83 3.14 0.69 -19.73
C GLU A 83 2.95 2.08 -19.11
N GLU A 84 1.72 2.63 -19.20
CA GLU A 84 1.36 3.90 -18.57
C GLU A 84 1.54 3.84 -17.04
N ALA A 85 1.14 2.73 -16.41
CA ALA A 85 1.32 2.52 -14.98
C ALA A 85 2.81 2.49 -14.59
N ALA A 86 3.66 1.79 -15.36
CA ALA A 86 5.10 1.75 -15.14
C ALA A 86 5.75 3.13 -15.29
N ALA A 87 5.25 3.94 -16.24
CA ALA A 87 5.66 5.33 -16.43
C ALA A 87 5.00 6.32 -15.44
N ARG A 88 4.21 5.85 -14.48
CA ARG A 88 3.44 6.65 -13.50
C ARG A 88 2.49 7.66 -14.16
N ARG A 89 2.03 7.38 -15.36
CA ARG A 89 1.04 8.17 -16.09
C ARG A 89 -0.35 7.63 -15.74
N ASN A 90 -0.93 8.24 -14.72
CA ASN A 90 -2.26 7.88 -14.22
C ASN A 90 -3.31 8.80 -14.84
N GLU A 91 -4.43 8.24 -15.29
CA GLU A 91 -5.60 9.01 -15.73
C GLU A 91 -6.55 9.36 -14.58
N LEU A 92 -6.51 8.58 -13.49
CA LEU A 92 -7.18 8.90 -12.24
C LEU A 92 -6.26 8.65 -11.06
N ARG A 93 -6.17 9.64 -10.18
CA ARG A 93 -5.57 9.50 -8.85
C ARG A 93 -6.55 10.02 -7.81
N THR A 94 -6.87 9.20 -6.82
CA THR A 94 -7.65 9.69 -5.68
C THR A 94 -7.10 9.18 -4.36
N THR A 95 -7.27 10.02 -3.34
CA THR A 95 -6.90 9.74 -1.97
C THR A 95 -8.17 9.65 -1.16
N HIS A 96 -8.39 8.50 -0.53
CA HIS A 96 -9.52 8.33 0.36
C HIS A 96 -9.07 8.61 1.79
N SER A 97 -9.51 9.75 2.30
CA SER A 97 -9.36 10.10 3.70
C SER A 97 -10.30 9.25 4.55
N ARG A 98 -9.78 8.58 5.57
CA ARG A 98 -10.60 7.94 6.60
C ARG A 98 -11.05 8.97 7.62
N TYR A 99 -12.36 8.96 7.87
CA TYR A 99 -12.94 9.37 9.14
C TYR A 99 -12.87 8.16 10.08
N PHE A 100 -12.39 8.35 11.31
CA PHE A 100 -12.42 7.31 12.34
C PHE A 100 -13.71 7.50 13.12
N ASP A 101 -14.70 6.61 12.91
CA ASP A 101 -15.96 6.65 13.64
C ASP A 101 -15.78 6.24 15.12
N GLU A 102 -14.65 5.60 15.44
CA GLU A 102 -14.27 5.18 16.78
C GLU A 102 -12.83 5.61 17.09
N GLN A 103 -12.57 5.99 18.35
CA GLN A 103 -11.21 6.28 18.79
C GLN A 103 -10.33 5.02 18.65
N PRO A 104 -9.14 5.13 18.03
CA PRO A 104 -8.22 4.01 17.96
C PRO A 104 -7.87 3.46 19.35
N GLU A 105 -7.71 2.14 19.47
CA GLU A 105 -7.26 1.51 20.71
C GLU A 105 -5.92 2.12 21.15
N LYS A 106 -5.83 2.55 22.41
CA LYS A 106 -4.59 3.15 22.94
C LYS A 106 -3.48 2.10 22.99
N ILE A 107 -2.44 2.28 22.17
CA ILE A 107 -1.31 1.34 22.10
C ILE A 107 -0.30 1.63 23.22
N VAL A 108 -0.61 1.16 24.44
CA VAL A 108 0.29 1.27 25.61
C VAL A 108 0.89 -0.07 26.04
N ALA A 109 0.49 -1.17 25.39
CA ALA A 109 0.84 -2.52 25.81
C ALA A 109 2.35 -2.84 25.71
N SER A 110 2.78 -3.79 26.54
CA SER A 110 4.15 -4.34 26.53
C SER A 110 4.44 -5.25 25.33
N ALA A 111 3.40 -5.74 24.65
CA ALA A 111 3.47 -6.58 23.46
C ALA A 111 2.42 -6.15 22.41
N PRO A 112 2.57 -6.55 21.14
CA PRO A 112 1.56 -6.32 20.12
C PRO A 112 0.22 -6.94 20.52
N GLY A 113 -0.83 -6.12 20.60
CA GLY A 113 -2.19 -6.54 20.97
C GLY A 113 -3.01 -7.08 19.79
N ARG A 114 -4.32 -7.18 19.99
CA ARG A 114 -5.28 -7.75 19.01
C ARG A 114 -5.36 -7.01 17.67
N VAL A 115 -5.03 -5.73 17.65
CA VAL A 115 -5.04 -4.89 16.43
C VAL A 115 -3.76 -5.06 15.59
N PHE A 116 -2.87 -5.95 16.00
CA PHE A 116 -1.66 -6.31 15.26
C PHE A 116 -1.70 -7.76 14.81
N THR A 117 -0.99 -8.04 13.73
CA THR A 117 -0.61 -9.40 13.33
C THR A 117 0.89 -9.49 13.25
N ILE A 118 1.45 -10.65 13.58
CA ILE A 118 2.87 -10.93 13.45
C ILE A 118 3.02 -11.92 12.30
N LEU A 119 3.73 -11.51 11.25
CA LEU A 119 4.01 -12.31 10.07
C LEU A 119 5.41 -12.89 10.19
N SER A 120 5.53 -14.22 10.26
CA SER A 120 6.82 -14.89 10.06
C SER A 120 7.25 -14.79 8.60
N PRO A 121 8.51 -15.09 8.26
CA PRO A 121 8.94 -15.17 6.86
C PRO A 121 8.03 -16.10 6.05
N GLY A 122 7.51 -15.60 4.93
CA GLY A 122 6.55 -16.32 4.07
C GLY A 122 5.09 -16.24 4.50
N ASP A 123 4.80 -15.87 5.75
CA ASP A 123 3.42 -15.73 6.22
C ASP A 123 2.70 -14.57 5.52
N SER A 124 1.38 -14.69 5.44
CA SER A 124 0.52 -13.68 4.84
C SER A 124 -0.66 -13.32 5.73
N TYR A 125 -1.13 -12.08 5.59
CA TYR A 125 -2.38 -11.58 6.16
C TYR A 125 -3.26 -11.02 5.06
N GLU A 126 -4.55 -11.33 5.10
CA GLU A 126 -5.53 -10.85 4.12
C GLU A 126 -6.58 -9.97 4.77
N THR A 127 -6.96 -8.91 4.06
CA THR A 127 -8.09 -8.05 4.41
C THR A 127 -8.91 -7.72 3.18
N ARG A 128 -10.14 -7.23 3.38
CA ARG A 128 -11.04 -6.81 2.30
C ARG A 128 -11.25 -5.30 2.34
N GLN A 129 -11.21 -4.69 1.16
CA GLN A 129 -11.44 -3.28 0.96
C GLN A 129 -12.41 -3.07 -0.20
N ILE A 130 -13.42 -2.23 -0.02
CA ILE A 130 -14.27 -1.77 -1.12
C ILE A 130 -13.74 -0.40 -1.54
N ILE A 131 -13.52 -0.22 -2.83
CA ILE A 131 -13.15 1.06 -3.44
C ILE A 131 -14.21 1.45 -4.46
N SER A 132 -14.37 2.76 -4.68
CA SER A 132 -15.33 3.31 -5.63
C SER A 132 -14.59 4.12 -6.69
N VAL A 133 -14.72 3.71 -7.94
CA VAL A 133 -14.08 4.34 -9.09
C VAL A 133 -15.14 5.07 -9.93
N PRO A 134 -15.06 6.39 -10.10
CA PRO A 134 -15.98 7.12 -10.97
C PRO A 134 -15.76 6.73 -12.44
N VAL A 135 -16.83 6.37 -13.15
CA VAL A 135 -16.81 5.97 -14.57
C VAL A 135 -17.84 6.78 -15.38
N THR A 136 -17.47 7.23 -16.58
CA THR A 136 -18.33 8.05 -17.46
C THR A 136 -19.40 7.17 -18.14
N ARG A 137 -20.67 7.60 -18.14
CA ARG A 137 -21.79 6.94 -18.85
C ARG A 137 -21.63 6.99 -20.38
N ASP A 138 -22.20 5.98 -21.06
CA ASP A 138 -22.32 5.91 -22.53
C ASP A 138 -21.00 5.82 -23.32
N GLY A 139 -20.00 5.09 -22.80
CA GLY A 139 -18.74 4.85 -23.53
C GLY A 139 -17.91 6.13 -23.76
N GLY A 140 -18.30 7.25 -23.15
CA GLY A 140 -17.59 8.52 -23.25
C GLY A 140 -16.14 8.41 -22.78
N LYS A 141 -15.26 9.23 -23.36
CA LYS A 141 -13.90 9.37 -22.86
C LYS A 141 -13.95 9.81 -21.39
N GLY A 142 -13.17 9.16 -20.53
CA GLY A 142 -13.00 9.57 -19.14
C GLY A 142 -12.57 11.04 -19.04
N ILE A 143 -12.98 11.73 -17.98
CA ILE A 143 -12.52 13.08 -17.69
C ILE A 143 -11.29 12.95 -16.79
N TYR A 144 -10.13 13.43 -17.26
CA TYR A 144 -8.86 13.32 -16.54
C TYR A 144 -8.99 13.74 -15.06
N ASN A 145 -8.50 12.89 -14.15
CA ASN A 145 -8.60 13.03 -12.69
C ASN A 145 -10.03 13.10 -12.10
N VAL A 146 -11.07 12.85 -12.89
CA VAL A 146 -12.47 12.90 -12.43
C VAL A 146 -13.16 11.56 -12.64
N SER A 147 -13.02 10.94 -13.82
CA SER A 147 -13.63 9.67 -14.18
C SER A 147 -12.81 8.92 -15.22
N ILE A 148 -12.98 7.61 -15.27
CA ILE A 148 -12.39 6.76 -16.32
C ILE A 148 -13.46 6.32 -17.33
N GLY A 149 -13.02 6.01 -18.56
CA GLY A 149 -13.90 5.51 -19.62
C GLY A 149 -14.06 3.99 -19.58
N ALA A 150 -14.87 3.45 -20.50
CA ALA A 150 -14.92 2.01 -20.75
C ALA A 150 -13.58 1.48 -21.29
N GLY A 151 -13.33 0.18 -21.11
CA GLY A 151 -12.13 -0.51 -21.61
C GLY A 151 -11.24 -1.10 -20.51
N GLU A 152 -10.04 -1.54 -20.91
CA GLU A 152 -9.05 -2.10 -20.00
C GLU A 152 -8.33 -1.01 -19.20
N HIS A 153 -8.05 -1.32 -17.94
CA HIS A 153 -7.39 -0.43 -17.00
C HIS A 153 -6.46 -1.20 -16.08
N VAL A 154 -5.51 -0.47 -15.49
CA VAL A 154 -4.57 -0.98 -14.50
C VAL A 154 -4.74 -0.19 -13.21
N LEU A 155 -5.05 -0.90 -12.13
CA LEU A 155 -5.18 -0.36 -10.79
C LEU A 155 -3.95 -0.70 -9.95
N SER A 156 -3.41 0.29 -9.25
CA SER A 156 -2.54 0.08 -8.10
C SER A 156 -3.08 0.86 -6.89
N VAL A 157 -2.85 0.31 -5.70
CA VAL A 157 -3.27 0.91 -4.43
C VAL A 157 -2.08 1.13 -3.52
N THR A 158 -2.02 2.30 -2.89
CA THR A 158 -1.10 2.54 -1.78
C THR A 158 -1.88 2.43 -0.48
N SER A 159 -1.54 1.46 0.35
CA SER A 159 -2.12 1.29 1.68
C SER A 159 -1.23 1.96 2.72
N SER A 160 -1.79 2.81 3.57
CA SER A 160 -1.14 3.10 4.84
C SER A 160 -1.12 1.83 5.69
N THR A 161 -0.03 1.64 6.44
CA THR A 161 0.17 0.50 7.36
C THR A 161 0.28 0.97 8.82
N TRP A 162 0.20 2.28 9.05
CA TRP A 162 0.36 2.90 10.37
C TRP A 162 -0.40 4.22 10.45
N TYR A 163 -1.07 4.48 11.57
CA TYR A 163 -1.90 5.67 11.77
C TYR A 163 -1.37 6.66 12.80
N GLU A 164 -0.42 6.24 13.65
CA GLU A 164 0.14 7.07 14.70
C GLU A 164 1.38 7.84 14.23
N SER A 165 1.89 8.73 15.08
CA SER A 165 3.14 9.43 14.84
C SER A 165 4.34 8.47 14.69
N GLN A 166 5.36 8.90 13.94
CA GLN A 166 6.63 8.17 13.83
C GLN A 166 7.36 8.06 15.18
N LYS A 167 7.17 9.02 16.09
CA LYS A 167 7.70 8.97 17.46
C LYS A 167 7.14 7.76 18.22
N ILE A 168 5.83 7.54 18.16
CA ILE A 168 5.19 6.38 18.79
C ILE A 168 5.65 5.09 18.10
N ALA A 169 5.74 5.08 16.76
CA ALA A 169 6.26 3.94 16.02
C ALA A 169 7.65 3.50 16.50
N GLN A 170 8.58 4.46 16.68
CA GLN A 170 9.92 4.17 17.15
C GLN A 170 9.92 3.58 18.57
N GLN A 171 9.16 4.16 19.49
CA GLN A 171 9.04 3.65 20.86
C GLN A 171 8.51 2.20 20.88
N LEU A 172 7.55 1.89 20.01
CA LEU A 172 6.99 0.55 19.89
C LEU A 172 7.96 -0.43 19.21
N ARG A 173 8.72 0.01 18.20
CA ARG A 173 9.78 -0.81 17.58
C ARG A 173 10.82 -1.25 18.61
N GLU A 174 11.30 -0.32 19.42
CA GLU A 174 12.27 -0.61 20.47
C GLU A 174 11.69 -1.57 21.50
N ARG A 175 10.46 -1.30 21.96
CA ARG A 175 9.76 -2.13 22.95
C ARG A 175 9.47 -3.54 22.46
N TRP A 176 9.06 -3.68 21.20
CA TRP A 176 8.62 -4.96 20.63
C TRP A 176 9.70 -5.65 19.80
N ARG A 177 10.95 -5.16 19.83
CA ARG A 177 12.06 -5.70 19.02
C ARG A 177 12.25 -7.22 19.12
N SER A 178 11.97 -7.81 20.29
CA SER A 178 12.08 -9.25 20.52
C SER A 178 10.95 -10.07 19.88
N ARG A 179 9.88 -9.42 19.46
CA ARG A 179 8.70 -10.03 18.81
C ARG A 179 8.74 -9.90 17.28
N GLY A 180 9.41 -8.88 16.77
CA GLY A 180 9.55 -8.59 15.35
C GLY A 180 9.77 -7.11 15.10
N PHE A 181 9.81 -6.72 13.83
CA PHE A 181 9.93 -5.33 13.41
C PHE A 181 8.55 -4.73 13.11
N LEU A 182 8.19 -3.63 13.77
CA LEU A 182 6.96 -2.90 13.46
C LEU A 182 7.08 -2.17 12.11
N TRP A 183 6.28 -2.62 11.15
CA TRP A 183 6.18 -2.01 9.83
C TRP A 183 5.28 -0.77 9.89
N THR A 184 5.77 0.36 9.37
CA THR A 184 4.99 1.62 9.36
C THR A 184 5.04 2.37 8.05
N ASN A 185 5.81 1.88 7.08
CA ASN A 185 5.91 2.56 5.79
C ASN A 185 4.65 2.25 4.98
N PRO A 186 4.06 3.24 4.29
CA PRO A 186 3.02 2.96 3.31
C PRO A 186 3.50 1.92 2.31
N LEU A 187 2.59 1.07 1.86
CA LEU A 187 2.91 -0.02 0.95
C LEU A 187 2.15 0.16 -0.35
N VAL A 188 2.89 0.25 -1.45
CA VAL A 188 2.33 0.26 -2.80
C VAL A 188 2.10 -1.19 -3.21
N SER A 189 0.93 -1.46 -3.77
CA SER A 189 0.57 -2.78 -4.25
C SER A 189 1.23 -3.10 -5.59
N ASN A 190 1.30 -4.39 -5.90
CA ASN A 190 1.40 -4.80 -7.29
C ASN A 190 0.18 -4.28 -8.08
N SER A 191 0.38 -4.03 -9.37
CA SER A 191 -0.69 -3.62 -10.28
C SER A 191 -1.61 -4.80 -10.60
N ILE A 192 -2.90 -4.51 -10.79
CA ILE A 192 -3.91 -5.48 -11.24
C ILE A 192 -4.73 -4.89 -12.39
N ASN A 193 -5.07 -5.74 -13.35
CA ASN A 193 -5.90 -5.36 -14.48
C ASN A 193 -7.38 -5.47 -14.12
N PHE A 194 -8.20 -4.59 -14.68
CA PHE A 194 -9.66 -4.68 -14.64
C PHE A 194 -10.27 -4.07 -15.89
N VAL A 195 -11.54 -4.36 -16.14
CA VAL A 195 -12.27 -3.86 -17.30
C VAL A 195 -13.46 -3.04 -16.83
N VAL A 196 -13.65 -1.87 -17.43
CA VAL A 196 -14.86 -1.07 -17.29
C VAL A 196 -15.78 -1.42 -18.46
N ASP A 197 -16.90 -2.06 -18.18
CA ASP A 197 -17.90 -2.43 -19.17
C ASP A 197 -18.57 -1.18 -19.76
N GLU A 198 -18.67 -1.16 -21.09
CA GLU A 198 -19.37 -0.13 -21.85
C GLU A 198 -20.88 -0.25 -21.65
N ASN A 199 -21.42 -1.46 -21.86
CA ASN A 199 -22.85 -1.79 -21.74
C ASN A 199 -23.21 -2.30 -20.33
N ARG A 200 -22.90 -1.49 -19.32
CA ARG A 200 -23.15 -1.82 -17.92
C ARG A 200 -24.59 -1.52 -17.49
N ALA A 201 -25.08 -2.28 -16.51
CA ALA A 201 -26.37 -2.05 -15.85
C ALA A 201 -26.13 -1.57 -14.41
N PRO A 202 -26.06 -0.25 -14.16
CA PRO A 202 -25.86 0.26 -12.81
C PRO A 202 -27.08 -0.02 -11.92
N ILE A 203 -26.82 -0.45 -10.68
CA ILE A 203 -27.84 -0.67 -9.65
C ILE A 203 -27.88 0.50 -8.67
N VAL A 204 -28.93 0.58 -7.87
CA VAL A 204 -28.95 1.44 -6.68
C VAL A 204 -28.05 0.81 -5.63
N CYS A 205 -26.98 1.50 -5.25
CA CYS A 205 -26.10 1.04 -4.19
C CYS A 205 -26.54 1.65 -2.85
N GLN A 206 -26.64 0.79 -1.84
CA GLN A 206 -26.83 1.16 -0.44
C GLN A 206 -25.51 1.55 0.21
#